data_AF-A0A0E9X411-F1
#
_entry.id   AF-A0A0E9X411-F1
#
_cell.length_a   1.000
_cell.length_b   1.000
_cell.length_c   1.000
_cell.angle_alpha   90.00
_cell.angle_beta   90.00
_cell.angle_gamma   90.00
#
_symmetry.space_group_name_H-M   'P 1'
#
loop_
_entity.id
_entity.type
_entity.pdbx_description
1 polymer ?
#
loop_
_entity_poly.entity_id
_entity_poly.type
_entity_poly.pdbx_seq_one_letter_code
_entity_poly.pdbx_strand_id
1 'polypeptide(L)'
;MMRQQEILSGIAVTDENGNKLGHSRRAAVKGITQVVISRVTMAAPGMIILPIIMQRLERYKWMQRITFLHGPLQVMMVGVFLVFMVPAACSLFPQRCSMAVANLEPELRNSIVSQYGEGIRYVYFNKGL
;
A
#
# COMPACT_ATOMS: atom_id res chain seq x y z
N MET A 1 -13.14 -10.76 4.69
CA MET A 1 -12.74 -11.84 5.63
C MET A 1 -11.30 -12.33 5.46
N MET A 2 -10.67 -12.29 4.28
CA MET A 2 -9.29 -12.79 4.09
C MET A 2 -8.20 -12.04 4.90
N ARG A 3 -8.19 -10.70 4.89
CA ARG A 3 -7.17 -9.93 5.65
C ARG A 3 -7.27 -10.08 7.17
N GLN A 4 -8.46 -10.41 7.69
CA GLN A 4 -8.63 -10.67 9.12
C GLN A 4 -7.96 -12.00 9.51
N GLN A 5 -8.04 -13.02 8.66
CA GLN A 5 -7.30 -14.26 8.86
C GLN A 5 -5.79 -14.07 8.73
N GLU A 6 -5.31 -13.22 7.81
CA GLU A 6 -3.88 -12.86 7.75
C GLU A 6 -3.39 -12.20 9.04
N ILE A 7 -4.22 -11.37 9.68
CA ILE A 7 -3.90 -10.76 10.98
C ILE A 7 -3.97 -11.78 12.12
N LEU A 8 -4.78 -12.83 12.03
CA LEU A 8 -4.88 -13.82 13.11
C LEU A 8 -3.84 -14.94 12.98
N SER A 9 -3.68 -15.48 11.77
CA SER A 9 -2.83 -16.64 11.46
C SER A 9 -1.44 -16.25 10.93
N GLY A 10 -1.24 -14.99 10.52
CA GLY A 10 0.02 -14.51 9.95
C GLY A 10 0.18 -14.81 8.46
N ILE A 11 1.11 -14.10 7.81
CA ILE A 11 1.45 -14.30 6.40
C ILE A 11 2.76 -15.06 6.25
N ALA A 12 2.91 -15.78 5.14
CA ALA A 12 4.13 -16.53 4.86
C ALA A 12 5.33 -15.58 4.66
N VAL A 13 6.41 -15.83 5.40
CA VAL A 13 7.70 -15.18 5.25
C VAL A 13 8.68 -16.12 4.56
N THR A 14 9.51 -15.56 3.69
CA THR A 14 10.46 -16.28 2.83
C THR A 14 11.86 -15.72 3.00
N ASP A 15 12.86 -16.54 2.75
CA ASP A 15 14.26 -16.10 2.63
C ASP A 15 14.52 -15.46 1.24
N GLU A 16 15.72 -14.93 1.01
CA GLU A 16 16.19 -14.43 -0.29
C GLU A 16 16.03 -15.47 -1.40
N ASN A 17 16.32 -16.72 -1.06
CA ASN A 17 16.23 -17.89 -1.95
C ASN A 17 14.79 -18.36 -2.23
N GLY A 18 13.77 -17.69 -1.65
CA GLY A 18 12.36 -18.07 -1.83
C GLY A 18 11.89 -19.23 -0.95
N ASN A 19 12.76 -19.74 -0.07
CA ASN A 19 12.43 -20.78 0.89
C ASN A 19 11.46 -20.23 1.95
N LYS A 20 10.34 -20.93 2.19
CA LYS A 20 9.37 -20.55 3.23
C LYS A 20 9.96 -20.82 4.61
N LEU A 21 10.05 -19.77 5.42
CA LEU A 21 10.59 -19.83 6.78
C LEU A 21 9.49 -19.99 7.84
N GLY A 22 8.24 -19.62 7.51
CA GLY A 22 7.09 -19.78 8.40
C GLY A 22 6.02 -18.71 8.17
N HIS A 23 5.12 -18.56 9.14
CA HIS A 23 4.09 -17.51 9.15
C HIS A 23 4.37 -16.48 10.24
N SER A 24 4.25 -15.19 9.92
CA SER A 24 4.41 -14.09 10.88
C SER A 24 3.19 -13.19 10.90
N ARG A 25 2.67 -12.95 12.10
CA ARG A 25 1.59 -12.00 12.36
C ARG A 25 2.09 -10.56 12.26
N ARG A 26 3.32 -10.29 12.72
CA ARG A 26 3.93 -8.96 12.63
C ARG A 26 4.17 -8.54 11.17
N ALA A 27 4.59 -9.47 10.32
CA ALA A 27 4.70 -9.23 8.88
C ALA A 27 3.34 -8.88 8.27
N ALA A 28 2.27 -9.58 8.68
CA ALA A 28 0.90 -9.31 8.23
C ALA A 28 0.45 -7.90 8.60
N VAL A 29 0.60 -7.51 9.87
CA VAL A 29 0.24 -6.16 10.34
C VAL A 29 1.01 -5.10 9.57
N LYS A 30 2.34 -5.21 9.47
CA LYS A 30 3.17 -4.23 8.74
C LYS A 30 2.76 -4.12 7.27
N GLY A 31 2.52 -5.24 6.61
CA GLY A 31 2.09 -5.28 5.21
C GLY A 31 0.75 -4.58 5.00
N ILE A 32 -0.24 -4.89 5.84
CA ILE A 32 -1.56 -4.29 5.78
C ILE A 32 -1.50 -2.78 6.07
N THR A 33 -0.74 -2.36 7.08
CA THR A 33 -0.54 -0.93 7.39
C THR A 33 0.05 -0.18 6.20
N GLN A 34 1.07 -0.73 5.52
CA GLN A 34 1.62 -0.10 4.31
C GLN A 34 0.59 -0.02 3.18
N VAL A 35 -0.24 -1.04 2.98
CA VAL A 35 -1.32 -1.01 1.96
C VAL A 35 -2.36 0.06 2.30
N VAL A 36 -2.75 0.18 3.57
CA VAL A 36 -3.71 1.21 4.01
C VAL A 36 -3.14 2.60 3.76
N ILE A 37 -1.90 2.85 4.18
CA ILE A 37 -1.22 4.14 3.96
C ILE A 37 -1.14 4.44 2.46
N SER A 38 -0.72 3.47 1.63
CA SER A 38 -0.65 3.64 0.18
C SER A 38 -1.98 4.08 -0.43
N ARG A 39 -3.10 3.48 0.00
CA ARG A 39 -4.44 3.83 -0.50
C ARG A 39 -4.85 5.23 -0.08
N VAL A 40 -4.54 5.63 1.15
CA VAL A 40 -4.78 7.00 1.63
C VAL A 40 -3.94 7.99 0.85
N THR A 41 -2.65 7.74 0.65
CA THR A 41 -1.75 8.61 -0.11
C THR A 41 -2.17 8.74 -1.57
N MET A 42 -2.71 7.69 -2.18
CA MET A 42 -3.21 7.73 -3.56
C MET A 42 -4.50 8.56 -3.68
N ALA A 43 -5.42 8.48 -2.71
CA ALA A 43 -6.72 9.13 -2.77
C ALA A 43 -6.72 10.59 -2.23
N ALA A 44 -5.92 10.86 -1.20
CA ALA A 44 -5.94 12.14 -0.48
C ALA A 44 -5.62 13.37 -1.34
N PRO A 45 -4.57 13.38 -2.20
CA PRO A 45 -4.25 14.57 -2.97
C PRO A 45 -5.33 14.82 -4.03
N GLY A 46 -5.95 13.77 -4.58
CA GLY A 46 -7.09 13.91 -5.47
C GLY A 46 -8.24 14.63 -4.77
N MET A 47 -8.67 14.13 -3.60
CA MET A 47 -9.79 14.71 -2.85
C MET A 47 -9.53 16.14 -2.34
N ILE A 48 -8.28 16.57 -2.18
CA ILE A 48 -7.94 17.92 -1.71
C ILE A 48 -7.69 18.88 -2.88
N ILE A 49 -6.92 18.47 -3.88
CA ILE A 49 -6.47 19.34 -4.96
C ILE A 49 -7.60 19.59 -5.97
N LEU A 50 -8.39 18.55 -6.31
CA LEU A 50 -9.50 18.67 -7.26
C LEU A 50 -10.55 19.72 -6.87
N PRO A 51 -11.09 19.76 -5.64
CA PRO A 51 -12.09 20.78 -5.27
C PRO A 51 -11.50 22.19 -5.27
N ILE A 52 -10.22 22.36 -4.91
CA ILE A 52 -9.55 23.68 -4.95
C ILE A 52 -9.41 24.16 -6.41
N ILE A 53 -9.02 23.27 -7.32
CA ILE A 53 -8.95 23.56 -8.75
C ILE A 53 -10.33 23.90 -9.29
N MET A 54 -11.36 23.12 -8.92
CA MET A 54 -12.74 23.36 -9.35
C MET A 54 -13.26 24.71 -8.87
N GLN A 55 -13.05 25.05 -7.59
CA GLN A 55 -13.43 26.35 -7.01
C GLN A 55 -12.71 27.52 -7.71
N ARG A 56 -11.48 27.32 -8.17
CA ARG A 56 -10.75 28.30 -8.99
C ARG A 56 -11.32 28.39 -10.41
N LEU A 57 -11.66 27.28 -11.05
CA LEU A 57 -12.25 27.26 -12.39
C LEU A 57 -13.65 27.88 -12.41
N GLU A 58 -14.47 27.67 -11.38
CA GLU A 58 -15.81 28.26 -11.25
C GLU A 58 -15.83 29.79 -11.16
N ARG A 59 -14.69 30.43 -10.90
CA ARG A 59 -14.57 31.91 -10.97
C ARG A 59 -14.56 32.45 -12.40
N TYR A 60 -14.30 31.62 -13.41
CA TYR A 60 -14.29 32.06 -14.80
C TYR A 60 -15.72 32.14 -15.36
N LYS A 61 -16.07 33.29 -15.97
CA LYS A 61 -17.42 33.55 -16.53
C LYS A 61 -17.89 32.51 -17.56
N TRP A 62 -16.97 31.86 -18.28
CA TRP A 62 -17.29 30.78 -19.22
C TRP A 62 -17.71 29.49 -18.51
N MET A 63 -17.06 29.15 -17.39
CA MET A 63 -17.36 27.97 -16.57
C MET A 63 -18.72 28.09 -15.86
N GLN A 64 -19.11 29.31 -15.49
CA GLN A 64 -20.43 29.61 -14.90
C GLN A 64 -21.59 29.47 -15.89
N ARG A 65 -21.29 29.55 -17.21
CA ARG A 65 -22.30 29.43 -18.28
C ARG A 65 -22.59 27.98 -18.66
N ILE A 66 -21.68 27.05 -18.36
CA ILE A 66 -21.74 25.65 -18.80
C ILE A 66 -21.78 24.71 -17.58
N THR A 67 -22.83 24.86 -16.76
CA THR A 67 -23.05 24.08 -15.54
C THR A 67 -23.21 22.58 -15.79
N PHE A 68 -23.67 22.19 -17.00
CA PHE A 68 -23.83 20.77 -17.38
C PHE A 68 -22.49 20.03 -17.58
N LEU A 69 -21.39 20.75 -17.90
CA LEU A 69 -20.07 20.14 -18.10
C LEU A 69 -19.29 19.92 -16.80
N HIS A 70 -19.79 20.38 -15.65
CA HIS A 70 -19.08 20.29 -14.36
C HIS A 70 -18.83 18.84 -13.95
N GLY A 71 -19.84 17.96 -14.07
CA GLY A 71 -19.71 16.54 -13.77
C GLY A 71 -18.66 15.82 -14.63
N PRO A 72 -18.75 15.88 -15.97
CA PRO A 72 -17.75 15.31 -16.86
C PRO A 72 -16.33 15.82 -16.63
N LEU A 73 -16.16 17.13 -16.40
CA LEU A 73 -14.85 17.73 -16.11
C LEU A 73 -14.25 17.20 -14.81
N GLN A 74 -15.07 17.06 -13.75
CA GLN A 74 -14.62 16.51 -12.47
C GLN A 74 -14.20 15.04 -12.62
N VAL A 75 -15.00 14.22 -13.31
CA VAL A 75 -14.66 12.81 -13.57
C VAL A 75 -13.37 12.70 -14.39
N MET A 76 -13.21 13.54 -15.42
CA MET A 76 -12.00 13.55 -16.24
C MET A 76 -10.76 13.93 -15.43
N MET A 77 -10.83 14.98 -14.61
CA MET A 77 -9.70 15.40 -13.77
C MET A 77 -9.34 14.33 -12.73
N VAL A 78 -10.32 13.68 -12.10
CA VAL A 78 -10.09 12.52 -11.21
C VAL A 78 -9.42 11.38 -11.98
N GLY A 79 -9.91 11.07 -13.19
CA GLY A 79 -9.36 10.02 -14.04
C GLY A 79 -7.89 10.25 -14.37
N VAL A 80 -7.54 11.46 -14.82
CA VAL A 80 -6.15 11.84 -15.11
C VAL A 80 -5.28 11.71 -13.85
N PHE A 81 -5.76 12.21 -12.71
CA PHE A 81 -5.04 12.13 -11.45
C PHE A 81 -4.75 10.69 -11.02
N LEU A 82 -5.75 9.79 -11.12
CA LEU A 82 -5.59 8.38 -10.78
C LEU A 82 -4.61 7.66 -11.72
N VAL A 83 -4.61 7.97 -13.02
CA VAL A 83 -3.67 7.38 -13.99
C VAL A 83 -2.21 7.64 -13.61
N PHE A 84 -1.89 8.82 -13.09
CA PHE A 84 -0.54 9.12 -12.62
C PHE A 84 -0.24 8.61 -11.21
N MET A 85 -1.23 8.64 -10.30
CA MET A 85 -1.02 8.22 -8.92
C MET A 85 -0.90 6.71 -8.73
N VAL A 86 -1.58 5.90 -9.56
CA VAL A 86 -1.48 4.43 -9.47
C VAL A 86 -0.03 3.93 -9.65
N PRO A 87 0.68 4.25 -10.75
CA PRO A 87 2.07 3.82 -10.90
C PRO A 87 3.00 4.44 -9.85
N ALA A 88 2.76 5.68 -9.43
CA ALA A 88 3.51 6.32 -8.35
C ALA A 88 3.35 5.58 -7.00
N ALA A 89 2.12 5.18 -6.66
CA ALA A 89 1.83 4.43 -5.45
C ALA A 89 2.48 3.03 -5.48
N CYS A 90 2.42 2.35 -6.63
CA CYS A 90 3.10 1.05 -6.82
C CYS A 90 4.62 1.17 -6.68
N SER A 91 5.22 2.28 -7.13
CA SER A 91 6.65 2.54 -6.97
C SER A 91 7.03 2.86 -5.52
N LEU A 92 6.19 3.60 -4.80
CA LEU A 92 6.48 4.02 -3.43
C LEU A 92 6.23 2.90 -2.41
N PHE A 93 5.32 1.98 -2.73
CA PHE A 93 4.93 0.86 -1.87
C PHE A 93 5.04 -0.49 -2.62
N PRO A 94 6.26 -1.06 -2.73
CA PRO A 94 6.46 -2.30 -3.46
C PRO A 94 5.72 -3.49 -2.82
N GLN A 95 5.29 -4.42 -3.68
CA GLN A 95 4.49 -5.59 -3.33
C GLN A 95 5.27 -6.61 -2.49
N ARG A 96 6.57 -6.78 -2.74
CA ARG A 96 7.49 -7.58 -1.89
C ARG A 96 8.20 -6.63 -0.93
N CYS A 97 8.23 -6.98 0.35
CA CYS A 97 8.92 -6.20 1.37
C CYS A 97 9.80 -7.05 2.25
N SER A 98 10.86 -6.44 2.75
CA SER A 98 11.79 -7.05 3.69
C SER A 98 11.52 -6.57 5.12
N MET A 99 11.81 -7.46 6.07
CA MET A 99 11.78 -7.19 7.50
C MET A 99 12.97 -7.89 8.14
N ALA A 100 13.66 -7.23 9.06
CA ALA A 100 14.74 -7.88 9.79
C ALA A 100 14.19 -9.00 10.69
N VAL A 101 14.90 -10.13 10.78
CA VAL A 101 14.53 -11.27 11.63
C VAL A 101 14.37 -10.86 13.09
N ALA A 102 15.12 -9.86 13.55
CA ALA A 102 15.00 -9.30 14.90
C ALA A 102 13.60 -8.72 15.22
N ASN A 103 12.84 -8.29 14.21
CA ASN A 103 11.50 -7.73 14.38
C ASN A 103 10.39 -8.81 14.34
N LEU A 104 10.72 -10.05 14.00
CA LEU A 104 9.77 -11.16 13.99
C LEU A 104 9.35 -11.57 15.41
N GLU A 105 8.30 -12.38 15.50
CA GLU A 105 7.94 -13.03 16.75
C GLU A 105 9.11 -13.87 17.30
N PRO A 106 9.34 -13.88 18.62
CA PRO A 106 10.48 -14.57 19.22
C PRO A 106 10.47 -16.09 18.93
N GLU A 107 9.28 -16.70 18.87
CA GLU A 107 9.10 -18.12 18.52
C GLU A 107 9.61 -18.42 17.11
N LEU A 108 9.19 -17.60 16.12
CA LEU A 108 9.60 -17.76 14.73
C LEU A 108 11.09 -17.43 14.54
N ARG A 109 11.59 -16.39 15.22
CA ARG A 109 13.01 -16.03 15.22
C ARG A 109 13.87 -17.19 15.73
N ASN A 110 13.51 -17.78 16.86
CA ASN A 110 14.26 -18.90 17.45
C ASN A 110 14.25 -20.11 16.53
N SER A 111 13.11 -20.42 15.91
CA SER A 111 12.99 -21.49 14.90
C SER A 111 13.93 -21.26 13.71
N ILE A 112 13.95 -20.05 13.15
CA ILE A 112 14.84 -19.69 12.04
C ILE A 112 16.30 -19.82 12.43
N VAL A 113 16.69 -19.30 13.60
CA VAL A 113 18.07 -19.38 14.10
C VAL A 113 18.49 -20.84 14.36
N SER A 114 17.59 -21.69 14.87
CA SER A 114 17.89 -23.11 15.09
C SER A 114 18.06 -23.92 13.80
N GLN A 115 17.31 -23.59 12.73
CA GLN A 115 17.36 -24.33 11.47
C GLN A 115 18.41 -23.81 10.50
N TYR A 116 18.66 -22.50 10.48
CA TYR A 116 19.48 -21.84 9.46
C TYR A 116 20.66 -21.04 10.05
N GLY A 117 20.83 -21.03 11.38
CA GLY A 117 21.87 -20.26 12.06
C GLY A 117 21.64 -18.75 12.02
N GLU A 118 22.68 -17.96 12.35
CA GLU A 118 22.63 -16.49 12.29
C GLU A 118 22.77 -15.90 10.87
N GLY A 119 22.77 -16.74 9.83
CA GLY A 119 22.98 -16.31 8.45
C GLY A 119 21.83 -15.48 7.88
N ILE A 120 20.59 -15.72 8.32
CA ILE A 120 19.41 -15.03 7.80
C ILE A 120 19.15 -13.76 8.63
N ARG A 121 19.47 -12.60 8.04
CA ARG A 121 19.24 -11.29 8.68
C ARG A 121 17.89 -10.66 8.31
N TYR A 122 17.40 -10.95 7.11
CA TYR A 122 16.17 -10.37 6.57
C TYR A 122 15.26 -11.46 6.03
N VAL A 123 13.95 -11.28 6.23
CA VAL A 123 12.91 -12.09 5.61
C VAL A 123 12.07 -11.24 4.68
N TYR A 124 11.49 -11.87 3.68
CA TYR A 124 10.69 -11.26 2.64
C TYR A 124 9.27 -11.77 2.70
N PHE A 125 8.30 -10.87 2.53
CA PHE A 125 6.88 -11.21 2.50
C PHE A 125 6.18 -10.42 1.41
N ASN A 126 5.10 -10.99 0.89
CA ASN A 126 4.23 -10.32 -0.07
C ASN A 126 3.08 -9.65 0.69
N LYS A 127 2.78 -8.39 0.37
CA LYS A 127 1.78 -7.59 1.06
C LYS A 127 0.34 -7.86 0.65
N GLY A 128 0.11 -8.63 -0.41
CA GLY A 128 -1.22 -8.82 -0.98
C GLY A 128 -1.80 -7.47 -1.43
N LEU A 129 -1.39 -7.03 -2.62
CA LEU A 129 -1.94 -5.84 -3.28
C LEU A 129 -3.33 -6.18 -3.84
#